data_AF-A0A949XRP9-F1
#
_entry.id   AF-A0A949XRP9-F1
#
_cell.length_a   1.000
_cell.length_b   1.000
_cell.length_c   1.000
_cell.angle_alpha   90.00
_cell.angle_beta   90.00
_cell.angle_gamma   90.00
#
_symmetry.space_group_name_H-M   'P 1'
#
loop_
_entity.id
_entity.type
_entity.pdbx_description
1 polymer ?
#
loop_
_entity_poly.entity_id
_entity_poly.type
_entity_poly.pdbx_seq_one_letter_code
_entity_poly.pdbx_strand_id
1 'polypeptide(L)'
;MADALDLTADALTLEREWKTPDRGTVGIIFLIITESALFCIFVAVYLIYIGASTAGPYPKDVLERPYLATICLLSSSATIMFAEHYLKKNELGQFKLWWIVTIL
;
A
#
# COMPACT_ATOMS: atom_id res chain seq x y z
N MET A 1 12.35 -45.34 27.14
CA MET A 1 12.09 -45.52 25.71
C MET A 1 10.99 -44.58 25.20
N ALA A 2 9.90 -44.36 25.95
CA ALA A 2 8.88 -43.35 25.61
C ALA A 2 9.41 -41.90 25.62
N ASP A 3 10.28 -41.56 26.57
CA ASP A 3 10.86 -40.21 26.74
C ASP A 3 11.73 -39.74 25.55
N ALA A 4 12.41 -40.69 24.89
CA ALA A 4 13.22 -40.40 23.70
C ALA A 4 12.36 -40.18 22.43
N LEU A 5 11.15 -40.73 22.40
CA LEU A 5 10.20 -40.53 21.29
C LEU A 5 9.48 -39.18 21.42
N ASP A 6 9.18 -38.74 22.64
CA ASP A 6 8.57 -37.43 22.88
C ASP A 6 9.55 -36.28 22.55
N LEU A 7 10.83 -36.42 22.94
CA LEU A 7 11.89 -35.45 22.62
C LEU A 7 12.19 -35.34 21.12
N THR A 8 11.99 -36.42 20.35
CA THR A 8 12.13 -36.40 18.89
C THR A 8 10.88 -35.89 18.18
N ALA A 9 9.69 -36.14 18.72
CA ALA A 9 8.46 -35.50 18.25
C ALA A 9 8.49 -33.98 18.46
N ASP A 10 8.98 -33.51 19.62
CA ASP A 10 9.20 -32.09 19.89
C ASP A 10 10.31 -31.49 19.02
N ALA A 11 11.37 -32.26 18.72
CA ALA A 11 12.39 -31.82 17.77
C ALA A 11 11.86 -31.67 16.33
N LEU A 12 10.93 -32.53 15.89
CA LEU A 12 10.29 -32.45 14.57
C LEU A 12 9.21 -31.36 14.48
N THR A 13 8.56 -30.98 15.57
CA THR A 13 7.66 -29.81 15.61
C THR A 13 8.43 -28.49 15.67
N LEU A 14 9.65 -28.51 16.24
CA LEU A 14 10.60 -27.39 16.25
C LEU A 14 11.31 -27.18 14.89
N GLU A 15 11.34 -28.19 14.02
CA GLU A 15 11.57 -28.08 12.56
C GLU A 15 10.37 -27.39 11.88
N ARG A 16 10.02 -26.22 12.42
CA ARG A 16 8.97 -25.29 12.01
C ARG A 16 8.82 -25.29 10.49
N GLU A 17 7.69 -25.83 10.06
CA GLU A 17 7.21 -25.87 8.68
C GLU A 17 7.42 -24.49 8.02
N TRP A 18 8.53 -24.36 7.28
CA TRP A 18 8.93 -23.11 6.64
C TRP A 18 7.97 -22.85 5.49
N LYS A 19 6.89 -22.14 5.79
CA LYS A 19 5.95 -21.68 4.77
C LYS A 19 6.55 -20.47 4.07
N THR A 20 7.00 -20.67 2.83
CA THR A 20 7.50 -19.57 2.01
C THR A 20 6.38 -18.53 1.83
N PRO A 21 6.69 -17.23 1.95
CA PRO A 21 5.71 -16.19 1.70
C PRO A 21 5.20 -16.28 0.26
N ASP A 22 3.93 -15.91 0.07
CA ASP A 22 3.32 -15.90 -1.25
C ASP A 22 4.08 -14.97 -2.21
N ARG A 23 4.41 -15.49 -3.39
CA ARG A 23 5.24 -14.78 -4.38
C ARG A 23 4.56 -13.51 -4.88
N GLY A 24 3.22 -13.51 -4.97
CA GLY A 24 2.46 -12.33 -5.37
C GLY A 24 2.54 -11.22 -4.34
N THR A 25 2.33 -11.55 -3.07
CA THR A 25 2.41 -10.62 -1.94
C THR A 25 3.78 -9.98 -1.84
N VAL A 26 4.85 -10.78 -1.94
CA VAL A 26 6.23 -10.26 -1.94
C VAL A 26 6.45 -9.31 -3.13
N GLY A 27 6.00 -9.69 -4.33
CA GLY A 27 6.13 -8.84 -5.52
C GLY A 27 5.44 -7.47 -5.37
N ILE A 28 4.21 -7.45 -4.84
CA ILE A 28 3.47 -6.20 -4.61
C ILE A 28 4.15 -5.32 -3.57
N ILE A 29 4.67 -5.90 -2.48
CA ILE A 29 5.42 -5.14 -1.47
C ILE A 29 6.64 -4.46 -2.09
N PHE A 30 7.42 -5.18 -2.89
CA PHE A 30 8.59 -4.61 -3.58
C PHE A 30 8.23 -3.53 -4.59
N LEU A 31 7.11 -3.67 -5.29
CA LEU A 31 6.58 -2.65 -6.21
C LEU A 31 6.25 -1.36 -5.44
N ILE A 32 5.49 -1.47 -4.34
CA ILE A 32 5.13 -0.33 -3.50
C ILE A 32 6.37 0.37 -2.93
N ILE A 33 7.35 -0.40 -2.46
CA ILE A 33 8.61 0.16 -1.93
C ILE A 33 9.36 0.93 -3.02
N THR A 34 9.43 0.36 -4.23
CA THR A 34 10.15 0.97 -5.36
C THR A 34 9.48 2.26 -5.80
N GLU A 35 8.15 2.26 -5.94
CA GLU A 35 7.39 3.45 -6.30
C GLU A 35 7.49 4.54 -5.22
N SER A 36 7.42 4.15 -3.95
CA SER A 36 7.61 5.06 -2.81
C SER A 36 9.01 5.69 -2.82
N ALA A 37 10.05 4.91 -3.12
CA ALA A 37 11.42 5.41 -3.24
C ALA A 37 11.57 6.41 -4.40
N LEU A 38 10.92 6.14 -5.54
CA LEU A 38 10.89 7.05 -6.69
C LEU A 38 10.25 8.40 -6.31
N PHE A 39 9.10 8.38 -5.65
CA PHE A 39 8.46 9.60 -5.14
C PHE A 39 9.32 10.33 -4.10
N CYS A 40 9.96 9.61 -3.17
CA CYS A 40 10.88 10.21 -2.21
C CYS A 40 12.04 10.94 -2.88
N ILE A 41 12.61 10.39 -3.97
CA ILE A 41 13.66 11.07 -4.75
C ILE A 41 13.12 12.37 -5.35
N PHE A 42 11.92 12.37 -5.94
CA PHE A 42 11.30 13.60 -6.45
C PHE A 42 11.06 14.65 -5.37
N VAL A 43 10.61 14.24 -4.18
CA VAL A 43 10.45 15.15 -3.03
C VAL A 43 11.80 15.70 -2.57
N ALA A 44 12.83 14.85 -2.48
CA ALA A 44 14.17 15.28 -2.08
C ALA A 44 14.75 16.29 -3.07
N VAL A 45 14.64 16.03 -4.37
CA VAL A 45 15.06 16.98 -5.42
C VAL A 45 14.27 18.28 -5.32
N TYR A 46 12.94 18.22 -5.13
CA TYR A 46 12.13 19.42 -4.92
C TYR A 46 12.62 20.23 -3.73
N LEU A 47 12.88 19.60 -2.58
CA LEU A 47 13.37 20.29 -1.38
C LEU A 47 14.76 20.91 -1.58
N ILE A 48 15.66 20.25 -2.33
CA ILE A 48 16.99 20.79 -2.62
C ILE A 48 16.92 21.99 -3.56
N TYR A 49 16.03 21.95 -4.55
CA TYR A 49 15.91 22.99 -5.58
C TYR A 49 14.81 24.01 -5.32
N ILE A 50 14.16 23.97 -4.15
CA ILE A 50 13.11 24.92 -3.79
C ILE A 50 13.71 26.33 -3.68
N GLY A 51 13.20 27.25 -4.49
CA GLY A 51 13.67 28.65 -4.50
C GLY A 51 14.93 28.93 -5.32
N ALA A 52 15.48 27.95 -6.05
CA ALA A 52 16.63 28.14 -6.94
C ALA A 52 16.32 28.87 -8.26
N SER A 53 15.04 29.24 -8.50
CA SER A 53 14.62 29.90 -9.76
C SER A 53 14.71 31.43 -9.68
N THR A 54 15.45 32.03 -10.61
CA THR A 54 15.62 33.49 -10.78
C THR A 54 14.85 34.06 -11.98
N ALA A 55 14.11 33.24 -12.74
CA ALA A 55 13.23 33.67 -13.84
C ALA A 55 11.88 32.91 -13.79
N GLY A 56 10.76 33.61 -13.95
CA GLY A 56 9.38 33.14 -13.63
C GLY A 56 8.78 32.04 -14.53
N PRO A 57 7.46 31.76 -14.47
CA PRO A 57 6.46 32.14 -13.45
C PRO A 57 6.52 31.19 -12.24
N TYR A 58 6.09 31.66 -11.06
CA TYR A 58 6.13 30.83 -9.86
C TYR A 58 5.00 29.79 -9.90
N PRO A 59 5.19 28.59 -9.31
CA PRO A 59 4.16 27.53 -9.31
C PRO A 59 2.78 27.98 -8.80
N LYS A 60 2.77 28.99 -7.91
CA LYS A 60 1.58 29.65 -7.38
C LYS A 60 0.74 30.41 -8.41
N ASP A 61 1.31 30.76 -9.56
CA ASP A 61 0.69 31.61 -10.57
C ASP A 61 -0.01 30.78 -11.67
N VAL A 62 0.20 29.46 -11.71
CA VAL A 62 -0.30 28.55 -12.77
C VAL A 62 -1.14 27.40 -12.23
N LEU A 63 -0.92 26.96 -10.98
CA LEU A 63 -1.70 25.89 -10.36
C LEU A 63 -2.74 26.46 -9.39
N GLU A 64 -4.02 26.30 -9.72
CA GLU A 64 -5.08 26.38 -8.71
C GLU A 64 -4.88 25.28 -7.67
N ARG A 65 -5.14 25.61 -6.40
CA ARG A 65 -4.87 24.72 -5.27
C ARG A 65 -5.67 23.41 -5.43
N PRO A 66 -5.00 22.24 -5.53
CA PRO A 66 -5.63 20.99 -5.97
C PRO A 66 -6.41 20.28 -4.85
N TYR A 67 -7.27 21.03 -4.14
CA TYR A 67 -8.07 20.51 -3.03
C TYR A 67 -8.96 19.35 -3.46
N LEU A 68 -9.57 19.43 -4.65
CA LEU A 68 -10.41 18.38 -5.19
C LEU A 68 -9.64 17.10 -5.50
N ALA A 69 -8.40 17.21 -6.01
CA ALA A 69 -7.57 16.05 -6.28
C ALA A 69 -7.16 15.35 -4.97
N THR A 70 -6.76 16.10 -3.95
CA THR A 70 -6.43 15.55 -2.62
C THR A 70 -7.65 14.89 -1.97
N ILE A 71 -8.82 15.53 -2.01
CA ILE A 71 -10.07 14.96 -1.47
C ILE A 71 -10.47 13.69 -2.23
N CYS A 72 -10.37 13.68 -3.56
CA CYS A 72 -10.69 12.52 -4.39
C CYS A 72 -9.77 11.32 -4.08
N LEU A 73 -8.46 11.57 -3.94
CA LEU A 73 -7.47 10.53 -3.63
C LEU A 73 -7.64 9.97 -2.21
N LEU A 74 -7.88 10.85 -1.23
CA LEU A 74 -8.17 10.45 0.15
C LEU A 74 -9.49 9.68 0.24
N SER A 75 -10.51 10.13 -0.50
CA SER A 75 -11.80 9.44 -0.59
C SER A 75 -11.63 8.05 -1.20
N SER A 76 -10.89 7.90 -2.29
CA SER A 76 -10.63 6.60 -2.95
C SER A 76 -9.93 5.60 -2.01
N SER A 77 -8.94 6.05 -1.22
CA SER A 77 -8.28 5.22 -0.21
C SER A 77 -9.24 4.78 0.91
N ALA A 78 -10.10 5.68 1.39
CA ALA A 78 -11.10 5.36 2.40
C ALA A 78 -12.16 4.38 1.88
N THR A 79 -12.61 4.52 0.63
CA THR A 79 -13.62 3.63 0.02
C THR A 79 -13.13 2.19 -0.07
N ILE A 80 -11.83 1.96 -0.31
CA ILE A 80 -11.21 0.62 -0.31
C ILE A 80 -11.19 -0.01 1.10
N MET A 81 -10.89 0.77 2.14
CA MET A 81 -10.96 0.27 3.53
C MET A 81 -12.39 -0.15 3.91
N PHE A 82 -13.39 0.63 3.51
CA PHE A 82 -14.79 0.27 3.73
C PHE A 82 -15.20 -0.95 2.88
N ALA A 83 -14.79 -1.02 1.61
CA ALA A 83 -15.07 -2.17 0.73
C ALA A 83 -14.48 -3.48 1.28
N GLU A 84 -13.26 -3.46 1.83
CA GLU A 84 -12.65 -4.63 2.48
C GLU A 84 -13.47 -5.09 3.72
N HIS A 85 -14.03 -4.14 4.47
CA HIS A 85 -14.88 -4.44 5.63
C HIS A 85 -16.19 -5.13 5.23
N TYR A 86 -16.80 -4.74 4.12
CA TYR A 86 -18.02 -5.39 3.59
C TYR A 86 -17.72 -6.72 2.90
N LEU A 87 -16.55 -6.89 2.27
CA LEU A 87 -16.12 -8.16 1.68
C LEU A 87 -15.97 -9.27 2.74
N LYS A 88 -15.53 -8.93 3.96
CA LYS A 88 -15.47 -9.86 5.10
C LYS A 88 -16.86 -10.35 5.56
N LYS A 89 -17.94 -9.66 5.18
CA LYS A 89 -19.34 -10.05 5.48
C LYS A 89 -20.00 -10.89 4.36
N ASN A 90 -19.24 -11.26 3.32
CA ASN A 90 -19.70 -12.08 2.18
C ASN A 90 -20.87 -11.47 1.35
N GLU A 91 -21.11 -10.15 1.50
CA GLU A 91 -22.14 -9.38 0.79
C GLU A 91 -21.57 -8.84 -0.53
N LEU A 92 -21.35 -9.74 -1.49
CA LEU A 92 -20.68 -9.47 -2.78
C LEU A 92 -21.39 -8.40 -3.65
N GLY A 93 -22.69 -8.19 -3.45
CA GLY A 93 -23.48 -7.20 -4.19
C GLY A 93 -23.16 -5.75 -3.82
N GLN A 94 -23.03 -5.46 -2.53
CA GLN A 94 -22.69 -4.11 -2.07
C GLN A 94 -21.20 -3.79 -2.30
N PHE A 95 -20.34 -4.82 -2.21
CA PHE A 95 -18.92 -4.72 -2.57
C PHE A 95 -18.72 -4.23 -4.01
N LYS A 96 -19.40 -4.84 -5.00
CA LYS A 96 -19.29 -4.43 -6.41
C LYS A 96 -19.73 -2.98 -6.65
N LEU A 97 -20.77 -2.51 -5.95
CA LEU A 97 -21.29 -1.16 -6.12
C LEU A 97 -20.32 -0.10 -5.57
N TRP A 98 -19.76 -0.33 -4.38
CA TRP A 98 -18.72 0.53 -3.81
C TRP A 98 -17.41 0.49 -4.62
N TRP A 99 -17.08 -0.64 -5.22
CA TRP A 99 -15.88 -0.78 -6.06
C TRP A 99 -15.98 0.05 -7.35
N ILE A 100 -17.14 0.05 -8.03
CA ILE A 100 -17.36 0.87 -9.23
C ILE A 100 -17.35 2.38 -8.90
N VAL A 101 -17.94 2.77 -7.77
CA VAL A 101 -17.89 4.17 -7.28
C VAL A 101 -16.45 4.62 -6.97
N THR A 102 -15.55 3.70 -6.62
CA THR A 102 -14.15 4.03 -6.37
C THR A 102 -13.35 4.26 -7.67
N ILE A 103 -13.79 3.65 -8.77
CA ILE A 103 -13.11 3.68 -10.08
C ILE A 103 -13.50 4.91 -10.90
N LEU A 104 -14.69 5.46 -10.68
CA LEU A 104 -15.30 6.53 -11.47
C LEU A 104 -15.02 7.91 -10.86
#